data_AF-A0A954NLE9-F1
#
_entry.id   AF-A0A954NLE9-F1
#
_cell.length_a   1.000
_cell.length_b   1.000
_cell.length_c   1.000
_cell.angle_alpha   90.00
_cell.angle_beta   90.00
_cell.angle_gamma   90.00
#
_symmetry.space_group_name_H-M   'P 1'
#
loop_
_entity.id
_entity.type
_entity.pdbx_description
1 polymer ?
#
loop_
_entity_poly.entity_id
_entity_poly.type
_entity_poly.pdbx_seq_one_letter_code
_entity_poly.pdbx_strand_id
1 'polypeptide(L)'
;LRSSQRHIWRWREWIIASLNEDKPYDRMITEMLAADEIAPNDLDTLRATGYLARNFHKSNRNIWLDATVEHTAKAFLGMTIDCARCHDHKFDPLPQSEYYALRAVFEPHEVRMERLPGEADTQKQGLVRAYDAKPNAETFLYVAGNEKHPDKEHPLAPNVPAVIGLEYEPHSIDLPPLAVY
;
A
#
# COMPACT_ATOMS: atom_id res chain seq x y z
N LEU A 1 -10.40 -1.29 -17.04
CA LEU A 1 -9.09 -1.51 -16.40
C LEU A 1 -9.22 -2.78 -15.57
N ARG A 2 -8.47 -3.84 -15.88
CA ARG A 2 -8.55 -5.14 -15.15
C ARG A 2 -7.88 -5.11 -13.77
N SER A 3 -7.10 -4.07 -13.50
CA SER A 3 -6.26 -3.94 -12.30
C SER A 3 -6.30 -2.52 -11.75
N SER A 4 -7.48 -1.94 -11.54
CA SER A 4 -7.64 -0.67 -10.82
C SER A 4 -9.04 -0.56 -10.25
N GLN A 5 -9.20 0.17 -9.15
CA GLN A 5 -10.53 0.47 -8.61
C GLN A 5 -11.30 1.47 -9.47
N ARG A 6 -12.62 1.53 -9.25
CA ARG A 6 -13.48 2.57 -9.84
C ARG A 6 -13.09 3.94 -9.26
N HIS A 7 -13.36 5.00 -10.00
CA HIS A 7 -13.08 6.40 -9.61
C HIS A 7 -11.62 6.73 -9.28
N ILE A 8 -10.67 5.89 -9.71
CA ILE A 8 -9.22 6.10 -9.52
C ILE A 8 -8.72 7.43 -10.11
N TRP A 9 -9.45 8.01 -11.07
CA TRP A 9 -9.14 9.33 -11.64
C TRP A 9 -9.09 10.44 -10.57
N ARG A 10 -9.75 10.27 -9.42
CA ARG A 10 -9.69 11.23 -8.30
C ARG A 10 -8.29 11.37 -7.70
N TRP A 11 -7.48 10.31 -7.77
CA TRP A 11 -6.06 10.34 -7.38
C TRP A 11 -5.25 11.17 -8.37
N ARG A 12 -5.46 11.01 -9.68
CA ARG A 12 -4.87 11.90 -10.70
C ARG A 12 -5.22 13.37 -10.43
N GLU A 13 -6.49 13.65 -10.17
CA GLU A 13 -6.91 15.02 -9.84
C GLU A 13 -6.26 15.54 -8.56
N TRP A 14 -6.00 14.67 -7.57
CA TRP A 14 -5.29 15.05 -6.34
C TRP A 14 -3.81 15.34 -6.63
N ILE A 15 -3.17 14.60 -7.54
CA ILE A 15 -1.79 14.90 -8.00
C ILE A 15 -1.76 16.28 -8.64
N ILE A 16 -2.67 16.55 -9.59
CA ILE A 16 -2.74 17.84 -10.31
C ILE A 16 -2.95 18.99 -9.32
N ALA A 17 -3.91 18.87 -8.40
CA ALA A 17 -4.16 19.89 -7.38
C ALA A 17 -2.93 20.09 -6.48
N SER A 18 -2.33 19.01 -5.97
CA SER A 18 -1.16 19.08 -5.09
C SER A 18 0.03 19.76 -5.76
N LEU A 19 0.27 19.49 -7.05
CA LEU A 19 1.34 20.16 -7.80
C LEU A 19 1.04 21.64 -8.06
N ASN A 20 -0.21 21.98 -8.39
CA ASN A 20 -0.62 23.37 -8.64
C ASN A 20 -0.59 24.22 -7.37
N GLU A 21 -0.73 23.59 -6.20
CA GLU A 21 -0.69 24.23 -4.88
C GLU A 21 0.71 24.21 -4.25
N ASP A 22 1.73 23.77 -4.98
CA ASP A 22 3.11 23.61 -4.50
C ASP A 22 3.19 22.79 -3.19
N LYS A 23 2.37 21.73 -3.08
CA LYS A 23 2.35 20.86 -1.90
C LYS A 23 3.74 20.21 -1.73
N PRO A 24 4.31 20.25 -0.51
CA PRO A 24 5.59 19.59 -0.22
C PRO A 24 5.58 18.11 -0.61
N TYR A 25 6.65 17.64 -1.25
CA TYR A 25 6.72 16.28 -1.79
C TYR A 25 6.70 15.19 -0.70
N ASP A 26 7.33 15.46 0.44
CA ASP A 26 7.26 14.61 1.64
C ASP A 26 5.81 14.46 2.13
N ARG A 27 5.03 15.55 2.11
CA ARG A 27 3.61 15.51 2.43
C ARG A 27 2.83 14.69 1.40
N MET A 28 3.13 14.85 0.10
CA MET A 28 2.51 14.04 -0.96
C MET A 28 2.78 12.54 -0.78
N ILE A 29 4.01 12.15 -0.45
CA ILE A 29 4.37 10.74 -0.18
C ILE A 29 3.57 10.22 1.01
N THR A 30 3.55 10.97 2.11
CA THR A 30 2.84 10.59 3.34
C THR A 30 1.34 10.41 3.06
N GLU A 31 0.70 11.33 2.33
CA GLU A 31 -0.71 11.21 1.97
C GLU A 31 -0.98 10.00 1.04
N MET A 32 -0.08 9.70 0.10
CA MET A 32 -0.25 8.54 -0.79
C MET A 32 -0.19 7.19 -0.06
N LEU A 33 0.58 7.11 1.03
CA LEU A 33 0.80 5.88 1.79
C LEU A 33 -0.11 5.75 3.02
N ALA A 34 -0.52 6.85 3.64
CA ALA A 34 -1.17 6.83 4.97
C ALA A 34 -2.27 7.90 5.16
N ALA A 35 -2.86 8.44 4.08
CA ALA A 35 -3.93 9.43 4.21
C ALA A 35 -5.15 8.95 5.02
N ASP A 36 -5.43 7.65 5.02
CA ASP A 36 -6.49 7.04 5.83
C ASP A 36 -6.23 7.07 7.33
N GLU A 37 -4.96 7.18 7.73
CA GLU A 37 -4.55 7.26 9.13
C GLU A 37 -4.34 8.72 9.58
N ILE A 38 -3.65 9.53 8.79
CA ILE A 38 -3.30 10.92 9.18
C ILE A 38 -4.45 11.91 8.96
N ALA A 39 -5.41 11.59 8.10
CA ALA A 39 -6.54 12.45 7.76
C ALA A 39 -7.83 11.65 7.47
N PRO A 40 -8.27 10.78 8.41
CA PRO A 40 -9.33 9.78 8.20
C PRO A 40 -10.71 10.34 7.80
N ASN A 41 -10.95 11.62 8.07
CA ASN A 41 -12.22 12.31 7.82
C ASN A 41 -12.13 13.34 6.69
N ASP A 42 -10.95 13.53 6.10
CA ASP A 42 -10.73 14.50 5.02
C ASP A 42 -10.79 13.81 3.67
N LEU A 43 -11.95 13.91 3.01
CA LEU A 43 -12.17 13.30 1.70
C LEU A 43 -11.23 13.82 0.62
N ASP A 44 -10.70 15.04 0.73
CA ASP A 44 -9.77 15.58 -0.26
C ASP A 44 -8.37 14.97 -0.10
N THR A 45 -7.90 14.83 1.15
CA THR A 45 -6.64 14.14 1.44
C THR A 45 -6.74 12.64 1.12
N LEU A 46 -7.87 11.98 1.44
CA LEU A 46 -8.08 10.55 1.20
C LEU A 46 -7.93 10.13 -0.28
N ARG A 47 -8.11 11.06 -1.23
CA ARG A 47 -7.86 10.83 -2.68
C ARG A 47 -6.44 10.37 -2.97
N ALA A 48 -5.48 10.74 -2.13
CA ALA A 48 -4.08 10.33 -2.25
C ALA A 48 -3.91 8.81 -2.15
N THR A 49 -4.70 8.13 -1.32
CA THR A 49 -4.66 6.65 -1.15
C THR A 49 -5.00 5.88 -2.41
N GLY A 50 -5.54 6.55 -3.44
CA GLY A 50 -5.67 5.98 -4.77
C GLY A 50 -4.33 5.51 -5.35
N TYR A 51 -3.19 5.98 -4.83
CA TYR A 51 -1.89 5.35 -5.04
C TYR A 51 -1.96 3.84 -4.75
N LEU A 52 -2.24 3.42 -3.51
CA LEU A 52 -2.29 1.99 -3.14
C LEU A 52 -3.40 1.22 -3.89
N ALA A 53 -4.51 1.88 -4.22
CA ALA A 53 -5.61 1.26 -4.96
C ALA A 53 -5.34 1.06 -6.46
N ARG A 54 -4.29 1.68 -7.03
CA ARG A 54 -3.98 1.58 -8.46
C ARG A 54 -3.58 0.16 -8.90
N ASN A 55 -3.10 -0.66 -7.97
CA ASN A 55 -2.68 -2.04 -8.21
C ASN A 55 -3.75 -3.06 -7.82
N PHE A 56 -4.95 -2.60 -7.45
CA PHE A 56 -6.00 -3.46 -6.91
C PHE A 56 -6.32 -4.64 -7.84
N HIS A 57 -6.19 -5.85 -7.31
CA HIS A 57 -6.54 -7.08 -8.01
C HIS A 57 -7.45 -7.98 -7.17
N LYS A 58 -8.75 -7.91 -7.46
CA LYS A 58 -9.79 -8.61 -6.67
C LYS A 58 -9.59 -10.13 -6.55
N SER A 59 -9.08 -10.79 -7.58
CA SER A 59 -9.00 -12.26 -7.64
C SER A 59 -7.67 -12.84 -7.18
N ASN A 60 -6.61 -12.03 -7.06
CA ASN A 60 -5.31 -12.51 -6.61
C ASN A 60 -4.62 -11.42 -5.77
N ARG A 61 -4.62 -11.65 -4.45
CA ARG A 61 -4.03 -10.77 -3.45
C ARG A 61 -2.51 -10.67 -3.59
N ASN A 62 -1.83 -11.75 -3.95
CA ASN A 62 -0.38 -11.76 -4.09
C ASN A 62 0.07 -10.90 -5.27
N ILE A 63 -0.58 -11.00 -6.43
CA ILE A 63 -0.26 -10.12 -7.57
C ILE A 63 -0.46 -8.64 -7.21
N TRP A 64 -1.50 -8.33 -6.42
CA TRP A 64 -1.71 -6.96 -5.95
C TRP A 64 -0.58 -6.52 -5.00
N LEU A 65 -0.26 -7.29 -3.97
CA LEU A 65 0.77 -6.94 -3.00
C LEU A 65 2.16 -6.86 -3.63
N ASP A 66 2.53 -7.80 -4.50
CA ASP A 66 3.79 -7.78 -5.25
C ASP A 66 3.91 -6.47 -6.04
N ALA A 67 2.84 -6.08 -6.75
CA ALA A 67 2.82 -4.82 -7.48
C ALA A 67 2.90 -3.60 -6.56
N THR A 68 2.23 -3.61 -5.40
CA THR A 68 2.29 -2.52 -4.42
C THR A 68 3.71 -2.35 -3.88
N VAL A 69 4.37 -3.44 -3.48
CA VAL A 69 5.75 -3.45 -2.99
C VAL A 69 6.72 -2.93 -4.05
N GLU A 70 6.69 -3.51 -5.26
CA GLU A 70 7.61 -3.16 -6.33
C GLU A 70 7.47 -1.70 -6.78
N HIS A 71 6.23 -1.20 -6.93
CA HIS A 71 6.05 0.19 -7.32
C HIS A 71 6.36 1.19 -6.20
N THR A 72 6.19 0.81 -4.93
CA THR A 72 6.61 1.63 -3.78
C THR A 72 8.13 1.74 -3.73
N ALA A 73 8.82 0.60 -3.86
CA ALA A 73 10.28 0.57 -3.90
C ALA A 73 10.84 1.41 -5.06
N LYS A 74 10.27 1.27 -6.26
CA LYS A 74 10.66 2.10 -7.42
C LYS A 74 10.41 3.59 -7.20
N ALA A 75 9.24 3.95 -6.69
CA ALA A 75 8.83 5.35 -6.60
C ALA A 75 9.57 6.11 -5.50
N PHE A 76 9.82 5.47 -4.36
CA PHE A 76 10.27 6.17 -3.15
C PHE A 76 11.63 5.72 -2.64
N LEU A 77 12.08 4.51 -2.99
CA LEU A 77 13.41 4.00 -2.60
C LEU A 77 14.40 4.02 -3.77
N GLY A 78 13.93 4.20 -5.01
CA GLY A 78 14.77 4.13 -6.21
C GLY A 78 15.30 2.73 -6.51
N MET A 79 14.65 1.69 -5.99
CA MET A 79 15.11 0.30 -6.09
C MET A 79 14.13 -0.56 -6.90
N THR A 80 14.65 -1.56 -7.61
CA THR A 80 13.85 -2.64 -8.20
C THR A 80 14.08 -3.91 -7.41
N ILE A 81 13.04 -4.48 -6.82
CA ILE A 81 13.17 -5.58 -5.86
C ILE A 81 12.33 -6.82 -6.23
N ASP A 82 11.66 -6.83 -7.38
CA ASP A 82 10.79 -7.94 -7.80
C ASP A 82 11.51 -9.30 -7.92
N CYS A 83 12.81 -9.32 -8.24
CA CYS A 83 13.61 -10.55 -8.23
C CYS A 83 13.71 -11.16 -6.83
N ALA A 84 13.71 -10.31 -5.80
CA ALA A 84 13.82 -10.72 -4.41
C ALA A 84 12.58 -11.46 -3.91
N ARG A 85 11.49 -11.52 -4.69
CA ARG A 85 10.32 -12.34 -4.39
C ARG A 85 10.63 -13.84 -4.36
N CYS A 86 11.53 -14.31 -5.23
CA CYS A 86 11.77 -15.74 -5.41
C CYS A 86 13.10 -16.22 -4.80
N HIS A 87 14.09 -15.34 -4.70
CA HIS A 87 15.43 -15.66 -4.19
C HIS A 87 16.11 -14.37 -3.77
N ASP A 88 17.23 -14.41 -3.04
CA ASP A 88 17.97 -13.20 -2.67
C ASP A 88 18.33 -12.34 -3.89
N HIS A 89 18.26 -11.03 -3.76
CA HIS A 89 18.52 -10.13 -4.88
C HIS A 89 19.91 -10.38 -5.48
N LYS A 90 20.00 -10.37 -6.82
CA LYS A 90 21.20 -10.85 -7.53
C LYS A 90 22.44 -10.02 -7.26
N PHE A 91 22.28 -8.70 -7.14
CA PHE A 91 23.39 -7.75 -7.09
C PHE A 91 23.46 -6.96 -5.79
N ASP A 92 22.32 -6.74 -5.16
CA ASP A 92 22.20 -5.91 -3.97
C ASP A 92 22.06 -6.81 -2.75
N PRO A 93 22.56 -6.39 -1.57
CA PRO A 93 22.44 -7.15 -0.33
C PRO A 93 21.01 -7.06 0.22
N LEU A 94 20.04 -7.60 -0.52
CA LEU A 94 18.63 -7.65 -0.17
C LEU A 94 18.17 -9.12 -0.18
N PRO A 95 18.15 -9.78 0.98
CA PRO A 95 17.63 -11.13 1.13
C PRO A 95 16.16 -11.22 0.75
N GLN A 96 15.71 -12.40 0.32
CA GLN A 96 14.29 -12.65 0.03
C GLN A 96 13.41 -12.32 1.25
N SER A 97 13.87 -12.63 2.47
CA SER A 97 13.14 -12.31 3.70
C SER A 97 12.86 -10.82 3.87
N GLU A 98 13.77 -9.93 3.42
CA GLU A 98 13.55 -8.48 3.52
C GLU A 98 12.52 -7.98 2.50
N TYR A 99 12.41 -8.61 1.33
CA TYR A 99 11.29 -8.36 0.41
C TYR A 99 9.95 -8.66 1.08
N TYR A 100 9.84 -9.82 1.75
CA TYR A 100 8.62 -10.20 2.45
C TYR A 100 8.37 -9.39 3.72
N ALA A 101 9.41 -8.91 4.41
CA ALA A 101 9.26 -7.98 5.52
C ALA A 101 8.72 -6.62 5.05
N LEU A 102 9.16 -6.11 3.89
CA LEU A 102 8.56 -4.92 3.28
C LEU A 102 7.13 -5.18 2.80
N ARG A 103 6.85 -6.37 2.24
CA ARG A 103 5.48 -6.79 1.89
C ARG A 103 4.56 -6.81 3.10
N ALA A 104 5.07 -7.17 4.28
CA ALA A 104 4.29 -7.20 5.51
C ALA A 104 3.77 -5.83 5.94
N VAL A 105 4.45 -4.73 5.58
CA VAL A 105 3.94 -3.35 5.77
C VAL A 105 2.60 -3.15 5.05
N PHE A 106 2.43 -3.77 3.88
CA PHE A 106 1.22 -3.66 3.07
C PHE A 106 0.26 -4.84 3.24
N GLU A 107 0.56 -5.84 4.06
CA GLU A 107 -0.35 -6.98 4.24
C GLU A 107 -1.72 -6.56 4.82
N PRO A 108 -1.81 -5.59 5.76
CA PRO A 108 -3.10 -5.21 6.37
C PRO A 108 -4.10 -4.52 5.43
N HIS A 109 -3.61 -3.76 4.44
CA HIS A 109 -4.47 -2.82 3.70
C HIS A 109 -5.50 -3.53 2.81
N GLU A 110 -6.73 -3.08 2.79
CA GLU A 110 -7.71 -3.37 1.76
C GLU A 110 -8.14 -2.05 1.11
N VAL A 111 -8.99 -2.14 0.09
CA VAL A 111 -9.58 -0.95 -0.52
C VAL A 111 -11.09 -1.02 -0.50
N ARG A 112 -11.72 0.12 -0.26
CA ARG A 112 -13.17 0.27 -0.28
C ARG A 112 -13.59 1.54 -0.98
N MET A 113 -14.87 1.59 -1.33
CA MET A 113 -15.48 2.76 -1.96
C MET A 113 -16.24 3.54 -0.90
N GLU A 114 -15.70 4.70 -0.55
CA GLU A 114 -16.32 5.67 0.34
C GLU A 114 -17.48 6.38 -0.37
N ARG A 115 -18.54 6.62 0.41
CA ARG A 115 -19.69 7.41 -0.03
C ARG A 115 -19.35 8.89 0.07
N LEU A 116 -19.75 9.65 -0.94
CA LEU A 116 -19.56 11.10 -0.95
C LEU A 116 -20.83 11.83 -0.48
N PRO A 117 -20.70 12.97 0.22
CA PRO A 117 -21.85 13.79 0.57
C PRO A 117 -22.70 14.13 -0.65
N GLY A 118 -24.02 13.93 -0.55
CA GLY A 118 -24.97 14.23 -1.63
C GLY A 118 -25.13 13.17 -2.71
N GLU A 119 -24.38 12.06 -2.68
CA GLU A 119 -24.57 10.93 -3.61
C GLU A 119 -24.33 9.59 -2.90
N ALA A 120 -25.40 8.80 -2.72
CA ALA A 120 -25.34 7.54 -2.01
C ALA A 120 -24.83 6.38 -2.89
N ASP A 121 -24.97 6.49 -4.22
CA ASP A 121 -24.52 5.46 -5.15
C ASP A 121 -23.02 5.59 -5.47
N THR A 122 -22.21 4.75 -4.83
CA THR A 122 -20.76 4.68 -5.03
C THR A 122 -20.36 4.26 -6.44
N GLN A 123 -21.26 3.63 -7.22
CA GLN A 123 -21.02 3.32 -8.61
C GLN A 123 -21.05 4.58 -9.48
N LYS A 124 -21.90 5.55 -9.13
CA LYS A 124 -22.01 6.85 -9.81
C LYS A 124 -20.96 7.83 -9.31
N GLN A 125 -20.83 8.00 -8.00
CA GLN A 125 -19.80 8.83 -7.37
C GLN A 125 -19.28 8.16 -6.11
N GLY A 126 -17.99 7.83 -6.09
CA GLY A 126 -17.33 7.32 -4.90
C GLY A 126 -15.88 7.75 -4.85
N LEU A 127 -15.29 7.58 -3.67
CA LEU A 127 -13.88 7.77 -3.42
C LEU A 127 -13.25 6.43 -3.08
N VAL A 128 -12.25 6.01 -3.83
CA VAL A 128 -11.49 4.82 -3.43
C VAL A 128 -10.57 5.18 -2.27
N ARG A 129 -10.66 4.41 -1.20
CA ARG A 129 -9.86 4.55 0.01
C ARG A 129 -9.10 3.25 0.27
N ALA A 130 -7.79 3.32 0.47
CA ALA A 130 -7.03 2.26 1.13
C ALA A 130 -7.19 2.39 2.65
N TYR A 131 -7.25 1.28 3.36
CA TYR A 131 -7.38 1.25 4.82
C TYR A 131 -6.91 -0.09 5.38
N ASP A 132 -6.43 -0.12 6.61
CA ASP A 132 -5.97 -1.34 7.26
C ASP A 132 -7.11 -2.20 7.80
N ALA A 133 -7.55 -3.17 6.99
CA ALA A 133 -8.62 -4.09 7.34
C ALA A 133 -8.15 -5.27 8.20
N LYS A 134 -6.86 -5.61 8.14
CA LYS A 134 -6.27 -6.79 8.80
C LYS A 134 -4.96 -6.43 9.51
N PRO A 135 -4.99 -5.59 10.56
CA PRO A 135 -3.77 -5.12 11.25
C PRO A 135 -2.92 -6.25 11.84
N ASN A 136 -3.53 -7.41 12.12
CA ASN A 136 -2.84 -8.60 12.65
C ASN A 136 -2.56 -9.65 11.57
N ALA A 137 -2.56 -9.28 10.28
CA ALA A 137 -2.27 -10.23 9.21
C ALA A 137 -0.82 -10.72 9.30
N GLU A 138 -0.64 -12.03 9.33
CA GLU A 138 0.69 -12.64 9.25
C GLU A 138 1.19 -12.65 7.81
N THR A 139 2.46 -12.35 7.62
CA THR A 139 3.14 -12.44 6.33
C THR A 139 4.16 -13.57 6.37
N PHE A 140 4.20 -14.34 5.28
CA PHE A 140 5.10 -15.50 5.13
C PHE A 140 5.94 -15.33 3.87
N LEU A 141 7.19 -15.79 3.94
CA LEU A 141 8.02 -16.00 2.77
C LEU A 141 7.44 -17.15 1.93
N TYR A 142 7.47 -17.01 0.61
CA TYR A 142 7.11 -18.11 -0.30
C TYR A 142 8.37 -18.76 -0.85
N VAL A 143 8.51 -20.08 -0.64
CA VAL A 143 9.68 -20.83 -1.11
C VAL A 143 9.78 -20.73 -2.63
N ALA A 144 10.89 -20.19 -3.13
CA ALA A 144 11.08 -19.87 -4.55
C ALA A 144 9.99 -18.97 -5.16
N GLY A 145 9.29 -18.17 -4.33
CA GLY A 145 8.17 -17.31 -4.74
C GLY A 145 6.86 -18.07 -4.99
N ASN A 146 6.77 -19.34 -4.60
CA ASN A 146 5.57 -20.15 -4.83
C ASN A 146 4.55 -19.99 -3.70
N GLU A 147 3.48 -19.23 -3.96
CA GLU A 147 2.41 -18.94 -2.97
C GLU A 147 1.73 -20.19 -2.38
N LYS A 148 1.86 -21.36 -3.01
CA LYS A 148 1.34 -22.64 -2.48
C LYS A 148 2.23 -23.25 -1.39
N HIS A 149 3.45 -22.73 -1.24
CA HIS A 149 4.45 -23.19 -0.27
C HIS A 149 4.94 -22.02 0.61
N PRO A 150 4.05 -21.44 1.45
CA PRO A 150 4.47 -20.47 2.45
C PRO A 150 5.25 -21.15 3.57
N ASP A 151 6.36 -20.53 3.98
CA ASP A 151 7.06 -20.89 5.20
C ASP A 151 6.27 -20.34 6.41
N LYS A 152 5.39 -21.18 6.95
CA LYS A 152 4.55 -20.83 8.10
C LYS A 152 5.27 -20.99 9.45
N GLU A 153 6.45 -21.60 9.47
CA GLU A 153 7.22 -21.78 10.69
C GLU A 153 7.93 -20.47 11.09
N HIS A 154 8.17 -19.58 10.12
CA HIS A 154 8.88 -18.32 10.28
C HIS A 154 8.06 -17.13 9.75
N PRO A 155 6.99 -16.70 10.45
CA PRO A 155 6.28 -15.47 10.09
C PRO A 155 7.22 -14.26 10.15
N LEU A 156 7.04 -13.34 9.21
CA LEU A 156 7.87 -12.13 9.07
C LEU A 156 7.11 -10.91 9.60
N ALA A 157 7.80 -10.13 10.44
CA ALA A 157 7.33 -8.83 10.90
C ALA A 157 7.53 -7.76 9.80
N PRO A 158 6.69 -6.71 9.78
CA PRO A 158 6.88 -5.57 8.90
C PRO A 158 8.21 -4.87 9.17
N ASN A 159 8.98 -4.62 8.11
CA ASN A 159 10.27 -3.93 8.18
C ASN A 159 10.63 -3.30 6.83
N VAL A 160 11.61 -2.41 6.82
CA VAL A 160 12.20 -1.84 5.60
C VAL A 160 13.54 -2.52 5.28
N PRO A 161 13.96 -2.59 4.00
CA PRO A 161 15.25 -3.16 3.63
C PRO A 161 16.42 -2.53 4.40
N ALA A 162 17.32 -3.36 4.93
CA ALA A 162 18.42 -2.92 5.80
C ALA A 162 19.39 -1.96 5.10
N VAL A 163 19.51 -2.07 3.77
CA VAL A 163 20.33 -1.18 2.93
C VAL A 163 19.91 0.28 3.01
N ILE A 164 18.68 0.58 3.41
CA ILE A 164 18.17 1.95 3.59
C ILE A 164 18.75 2.57 4.88
N GLY A 165 19.18 1.75 5.84
CA GLY A 165 19.79 2.21 7.09
C GLY A 165 18.83 2.95 8.02
N LEU A 166 17.52 2.72 7.89
CA LEU A 166 16.49 3.28 8.77
C LEU A 166 15.96 2.20 9.71
N GLU A 167 15.76 2.58 10.97
CA GLU A 167 15.01 1.78 11.92
C GLU A 167 13.51 1.88 11.61
N TYR A 168 12.80 0.76 11.73
CA TYR A 168 11.35 0.70 11.50
C TYR A 168 10.68 0.11 12.74
N GLU A 169 9.91 0.95 13.43
CA GLU A 169 9.10 0.57 14.57
C GLU A 169 7.63 0.96 14.31
N PRO A 170 6.76 0.00 13.95
CA PRO A 170 5.34 0.28 13.76
C PRO A 170 4.69 0.55 15.11
N HIS A 171 3.81 1.55 15.15
CA HIS A 171 2.98 1.86 16.32
C HIS A 171 1.51 1.96 15.91
N SER A 172 0.61 1.52 16.77
CA SER A 172 -0.83 1.63 16.53
C SER A 172 -1.28 3.08 16.69
N ILE A 173 -2.25 3.48 15.86
CA ILE A 173 -2.88 4.80 15.90
C ILE A 173 -4.37 4.62 16.20
N ASP A 174 -4.91 5.45 17.08
CA ASP A 174 -6.35 5.49 17.36
C ASP A 174 -7.09 6.21 16.25
N LEU A 175 -7.93 5.48 15.51
CA LEU A 175 -8.72 6.01 14.41
C LEU A 175 -10.20 6.17 14.77
N PRO A 176 -10.90 7.16 14.18
CA PRO A 176 -12.34 7.29 14.36
C PRO A 176 -13.06 6.04 13.81
N PRO A 177 -14.21 5.63 14.36
CA PRO A 177 -14.87 4.39 13.95
C PRO A 177 -15.13 4.27 12.44
N LEU A 178 -15.50 5.37 11.79
CA LEU A 178 -15.74 5.40 10.33
C LEU A 178 -14.49 5.16 9.48
N ALA A 179 -13.30 5.31 10.05
CA ALA A 179 -12.04 5.04 9.37
C ALA A 179 -11.67 3.55 9.40
N VAL A 180 -11.98 2.88 10.50
CA VAL A 180 -11.66 1.47 10.76
C VAL A 180 -12.58 0.52 9.98
N TYR A 181 -13.89 0.83 9.92
CA TYR A 181 -14.92 0.02 9.26
C TYR A 181 -15.31 0.61 7.93
#